data_AF-A0A392MB34-F1
#
_entry.id   AF-A0A392MB34-F1
#
_cell.length_a   1.000
_cell.length_b   1.000
_cell.length_c   1.000
_cell.angle_alpha   90.00
_cell.angle_beta   90.00
_cell.angle_gamma   90.00
#
_symmetry.space_group_name_H-M   'P 1'
#
loop_
_entity.id
_entity.type
_entity.pdbx_description
1 polymer ?
#
loop_
_entity_poly.entity_id
_entity_poly.type
_entity_poly.pdbx_seq_one_letter_code
_entity_poly.pdbx_strand_id
1 'polypeptide(L)' 'MSKLATLTGHTYRVLYLAISPDGQTIVTGAGDETLRFWNVFPSPKSQ' A
#
# COMPACT_ATOMS: atom_id res chain seq x y z
N MET A 1 14.31 -0.05 -14.97
CA MET A 1 13.78 1.27 -14.54
C MET A 1 12.88 1.05 -13.35
N SER A 2 13.10 1.74 -12.23
CA SER A 2 12.14 1.77 -11.13
C SER A 2 11.00 2.72 -11.50
N LYS A 3 9.74 2.30 -11.27
CA LYS A 3 8.57 3.15 -11.43
C LYS A 3 8.07 3.52 -10.05
N LEU A 4 8.01 4.82 -9.76
CA LEU A 4 7.43 5.33 -8.51
C LEU A 4 5.90 5.28 -8.62
N ALA A 5 5.26 4.76 -7.57
CA ALA A 5 3.81 4.80 -7.40
C ALA A 5 3.49 5.59 -6.13
N THR A 6 2.48 6.46 -6.19
CA THR A 6 1.97 7.16 -5.01
C THR A 6 0.69 6.46 -4.55
N LEU A 7 0.67 6.03 -3.29
CA LEU A 7 -0.51 5.43 -2.67
C LEU A 7 -1.30 6.56 -1.99
N THR A 8 -2.49 6.86 -2.51
CA THR A 8 -3.32 7.99 -2.06
C THR A 8 -4.54 7.51 -1.29
N GLY A 9 -4.92 8.24 -0.24
CA GLY A 9 -6.19 8.03 0.44
C GLY A 9 -6.16 8.23 1.95
N HIS A 10 -5.00 8.14 2.59
CA HIS A 10 -4.91 8.60 3.98
C HIS A 10 -5.14 10.10 4.04
N THR A 11 -5.95 10.54 5.00
CA THR A 11 -6.28 11.97 5.20
C THR A 11 -5.42 12.60 6.30
N TYR A 12 -4.61 11.80 6.99
CA TYR A 12 -3.65 12.24 8.00
C TYR A 12 -2.29 11.53 7.83
N ARG A 13 -1.32 11.91 8.67
CA ARG A 13 0.05 11.35 8.63
C ARG A 13 0.02 9.83 8.73
N VAL A 14 0.73 9.16 7.82
CA VAL A 14 1.06 7.74 7.94
C VAL A 14 2.07 7.60 9.08
N LEU A 15 1.75 6.73 10.05
CA LEU A 15 2.54 6.52 11.26
C LEU A 15 3.21 5.14 11.26
N TYR A 16 2.63 4.17 10.55
CA TYR A 16 3.06 2.78 10.54
C TYR A 16 3.09 2.20 9.12
N LEU A 17 4.08 1.34 8.85
CA LEU A 17 4.28 0.65 7.57
C LEU A 17 4.69 -0.81 7.85
N ALA A 18 4.05 -1.74 7.16
CA ALA A 18 4.45 -3.14 7.10
C ALA A 18 4.37 -3.67 5.67
N ILE A 19 5.28 -4.57 5.30
CA ILE A 19 5.32 -5.24 4.00
C ILE A 19 5.28 -6.74 4.27
N SER A 20 4.46 -7.48 3.53
CA SER A 20 4.42 -8.94 3.62
C SER A 20 5.75 -9.56 3.15
N PRO A 21 6.14 -10.74 3.66
CA PRO A 21 7.39 -11.39 3.25
C PRO A 21 7.50 -11.69 1.75
N ASP A 22 6.37 -11.91 1.08
CA ASP A 22 6.27 -12.11 -0.36
C ASP A 22 6.28 -10.80 -1.18
N GLY A 23 6.30 -9.64 -0.51
CA GLY A 23 6.30 -8.32 -1.11
C GLY A 23 4.99 -7.93 -1.81
N GLN A 24 3.94 -8.75 -1.71
CA GLN A 24 2.70 -8.53 -2.45
C GLN A 24 1.70 -7.61 -1.76
N THR A 25 1.82 -7.44 -0.44
CA THR A 25 0.92 -6.59 0.34
C THR A 25 1.71 -5.57 1.13
N ILE A 26 1.28 -4.32 1.06
CA ILE A 26 1.71 -3.25 1.96
C ILE A 26 0.52 -2.91 2.86
N VAL A 27 0.77 -2.77 4.15
CA VAL A 27 -0.20 -2.23 5.12
C VAL A 27 0.33 -0.92 5.67
N THR A 28 -0.51 0.12 5.61
CA THR A 28 -0.21 1.42 6.18
C THR A 28 -1.23 1.76 7.26
N GLY A 29 -0.75 2.27 8.40
CA GLY A 29 -1.59 2.82 9.45
C GLY A 29 -1.34 4.31 9.59
N ALA A 30 -2.40 5.10 9.75
CA ALA A 30 -2.31 6.55 9.84
C ALA A 30 -3.12 7.11 11.01
N GLY A 31 -2.86 8.36 11.36
CA GLY A 31 -3.64 9.07 12.39
C GLY A 31 -5.04 9.51 11.92
N ASP A 32 -5.48 9.08 10.74
CA ASP A 32 -6.89 9.17 10.31
C ASP A 32 -7.73 8.01 10.85
N GLU A 33 -7.17 7.25 11.80
CA GLU A 33 -7.80 6.10 12.46
C GLU A 33 -8.07 4.93 11.51
N THR A 34 -7.42 4.90 10.34
CA THR A 34 -7.56 3.80 9.36
C THR A 34 -6.29 2.99 9.17
N LEU A 35 -6.51 1.71 8.84
CA LEU A 35 -5.52 0.85 8.19
C LEU A 35 -5.89 0.71 6.72
N ARG A 36 -4.92 0.79 5.83
CA ARG A 36 -5.10 0.56 4.39
C ARG A 36 -4.20 -0.55 3.91
N PHE A 37 -4.74 -1.37 3.00
CA PHE A 37 -4.07 -2.49 2.37
C PHE A 37 -3.85 -2.18 0.89
N TRP A 38 -2.65 -2.45 0.41
CA TRP A 38 -2.25 -2.21 -0.96
C TRP A 38 -1.69 -3.48 -1.56
N ASN A 39 -2.26 -3.93 -2.67
CA ASN A 39 -1.68 -5.01 -3.45
C ASN A 39 -0.66 -4.41 -4.43
N VAL A 40 0.61 -4.79 -4.28
CA VAL A 40 1.72 -4.24 -5.08
C VAL A 40 1.86 -4.94 -6.43
N PHE A 41 1.28 -6.13 -6.57
CA PHE A 41 1.14 -6.80 -7.84
C PHE A 41 -0.26 -6.56 -8.37
N PRO A 42 -0.44 -5.82 -9.47
CA PRO A 42 -1.71 -5.90 -10.17
C PRO A 42 -1.90 -7.37 -10.53
N SER A 43 -3.04 -7.96 -10.14
CA SER A 43 -3.49 -9.23 -10.70
C SER A 43 -3.23 -9.15 -12.20
N PRO A 44 -2.62 -10.16 -12.85
CA PRO A 44 -2.57 -10.20 -14.29
C PRO A 44 -4.02 -9.98 -14.74
N LYS A 45 -4.30 -8.83 -15.37
CA LYS A 45 -5.62 -8.62 -15.95
C LYS A 45 -5.80 -9.82 -16.87
N SER A 46 -6.82 -10.64 -16.59
CA SER A 46 -7.26 -11.65 -17.53
C SER A 46 -7.40 -10.95 -18.88
N GLN A 47 -6.63 -11.44 -19.85
CA GLN A 47 -6.72 -11.07 -21.25
C GLN A 47 -8.17 -11.11 -21.74
#